data_AF-A0A7Y8MMW5-F1
#
_entry.id   AF-A0A7Y8MMW5-F1
#
_cell.length_a   1.000
_cell.length_b   1.000
_cell.length_c   1.000
_cell.angle_alpha   90.00
_cell.angle_beta   90.00
_cell.angle_gamma   90.00
#
_symmetry.space_group_name_H-M   'P 1'
#
loop_
_entity.id
_entity.type
_entity.pdbx_description
1 polymer ?
#
loop_
_entity_poly.entity_id
_entity_poly.type
_entity_poly.pdbx_seq_one_letter_code
_entity_poly.pdbx_strand_id
1 'polypeptide(L)'
;MAKAARSSLLASLLVLAGMAGCAQPPRELPPDMSAKPVGERLLAEDKQSKEYVLPCNELRRELDVTNHQVSELDQRLRAAQSDNQGKAIAGILIFTPLMLTMDQQEATKKHLVELETRKDRLLRISQARNCQG
;
A
#
# COMPACT_ATOMS: atom_id res chain seq x y z
N MET A 1 -41.63 4.70 -37.72
CA MET A 1 -41.41 5.02 -36.29
C MET A 1 -40.07 4.44 -35.86
N ALA A 2 -38.97 5.20 -35.94
CA ALA A 2 -37.60 4.68 -35.74
C ALA A 2 -36.78 5.55 -34.77
N LYS A 3 -37.41 6.06 -33.70
CA LYS A 3 -36.78 6.99 -32.75
C LYS A 3 -36.57 6.43 -31.33
N ALA A 4 -37.16 5.27 -31.00
CA ALA A 4 -37.13 4.73 -29.63
C ALA A 4 -35.94 3.80 -29.34
N ALA A 5 -35.37 3.11 -30.34
CA ALA A 5 -34.35 2.08 -30.11
C ALA A 5 -32.93 2.63 -29.83
N ARG A 6 -32.65 3.89 -30.21
CA ARG A 6 -31.31 4.49 -30.06
C ARG A 6 -31.03 5.02 -28.64
N SER A 7 -32.08 5.33 -27.89
CA SER A 7 -31.96 5.89 -26.53
C SER A 7 -31.56 4.83 -25.49
N SER A 8 -32.06 3.60 -25.64
CA SER A 8 -31.82 2.50 -24.69
C SER A 8 -30.40 1.93 -24.76
N LEU A 9 -29.78 1.92 -25.94
CA LEU A 9 -28.38 1.50 -26.12
C LEU A 9 -27.39 2.48 -25.48
N LEU A 10 -27.64 3.79 -25.56
CA LEU A 10 -26.80 4.81 -24.94
C LEU A 10 -26.90 4.80 -23.41
N ALA A 11 -28.08 4.55 -22.85
CA ALA A 11 -28.26 4.40 -21.42
C ALA A 11 -27.55 3.15 -20.85
N SER A 12 -27.46 2.07 -21.64
CA SER A 12 -26.78 0.83 -21.22
C SER A 12 -25.25 0.94 -21.26
N LEU A 13 -24.69 1.74 -22.18
CA LEU A 13 -23.25 2.01 -22.27
C LEU A 13 -22.71 2.87 -21.10
N LEU A 14 -23.53 3.79 -20.58
CA LEU A 14 -23.17 4.63 -19.44
C LEU A 14 -23.07 3.85 -18.11
N VAL A 15 -23.83 2.76 -17.96
CA VAL A 15 -23.76 1.89 -16.76
C VAL A 15 -22.51 1.00 -16.79
N LEU A 16 -22.06 0.56 -17.99
CA LEU A 16 -20.84 -0.26 -18.12
C LEU A 16 -19.55 0.55 -17.91
N ALA A 17 -19.54 1.84 -18.24
CA ALA A 17 -18.37 2.70 -18.04
C ALA A 17 -18.10 3.03 -16.55
N GLY A 18 -19.09 2.88 -15.67
CA GLY A 18 -18.95 3.09 -14.22
C GLY A 18 -18.20 1.97 -13.49
N MET A 19 -17.93 0.84 -14.15
CA MET A 19 -17.17 -0.28 -13.57
C MET A 19 -15.68 -0.27 -13.93
N ALA A 20 -15.19 0.79 -14.56
CA ALA A 20 -13.76 1.11 -14.57
C ALA A 20 -13.36 1.64 -13.18
N GLY A 21 -13.48 0.79 -12.16
CA GLY A 21 -12.86 1.04 -10.87
C GLY A 21 -11.38 1.27 -11.09
N CYS A 22 -10.85 2.37 -10.56
CA CYS A 22 -9.44 2.72 -10.63
C CYS A 22 -8.62 1.55 -10.06
N ALA A 23 -8.15 0.65 -10.92
CA ALA A 23 -7.13 -0.31 -10.56
C ALA A 23 -5.90 0.53 -10.18
N GLN A 24 -5.62 0.62 -8.87
CA GLN A 24 -4.43 1.33 -8.41
C GLN A 24 -3.22 0.69 -9.09
N PRO A 25 -2.31 1.50 -9.65
CA PRO A 25 -1.12 0.96 -10.30
C PRO A 25 -0.39 0.05 -9.30
N PRO A 26 0.07 -1.13 -9.76
CA PRO A 26 0.83 -2.03 -8.91
C PRO A 26 2.06 -1.29 -8.37
N ARG A 27 2.32 -1.46 -7.08
CA ARG A 27 3.47 -0.83 -6.45
C ARG A 27 4.75 -1.38 -7.05
N GLU A 28 5.72 -0.51 -7.33
CA GLU A 28 7.05 -0.93 -7.75
C GLU A 28 7.71 -1.74 -6.63
N LEU A 29 8.17 -2.94 -6.99
CA LEU A 29 8.91 -3.80 -6.09
C LEU A 29 10.30 -3.19 -5.86
N PRO A 30 10.85 -3.30 -4.64
CA PRO A 30 12.23 -2.89 -4.40
C PRO A 30 13.17 -3.67 -5.32
N PRO A 31 14.27 -3.05 -5.79
CA PRO A 31 15.23 -3.72 -6.66
C PRO A 31 15.82 -4.94 -5.95
N ASP A 32 15.81 -6.09 -6.62
CA ASP A 32 16.43 -7.30 -6.10
C ASP A 32 17.96 -7.18 -6.16
N MET A 33 18.57 -7.12 -4.98
CA MET A 33 20.02 -7.03 -4.79
C MET A 33 20.63 -8.33 -4.26
N SER A 34 19.82 -9.40 -4.15
CA SER A 34 20.25 -10.68 -3.58
C SER A 34 21.43 -11.31 -4.36
N ALA A 35 21.50 -11.07 -5.67
CA ALA A 35 22.58 -11.55 -6.55
C ALA A 35 23.93 -10.84 -6.32
N LYS A 36 23.95 -9.67 -5.68
CA LYS A 36 25.20 -8.91 -5.42
C LYS A 36 25.92 -9.42 -4.17
N PRO A 37 27.26 -9.26 -4.07
CA PRO A 37 27.98 -9.53 -2.84
C PRO A 37 27.49 -8.61 -1.71
N VAL A 38 27.57 -9.10 -0.48
CA VAL A 38 26.99 -8.49 0.73
C VAL A 38 27.24 -6.97 0.84
N GLY A 39 28.48 -6.52 0.66
CA GLY A 39 28.84 -5.09 0.75
C GLY A 39 28.29 -4.18 -0.36
N GLU A 40 27.77 -4.77 -1.44
CA GLU A 40 27.20 -4.08 -2.62
C GLU A 40 25.67 -4.15 -2.69
N ARG A 41 25.03 -4.78 -1.70
CA ARG A 41 23.56 -4.88 -1.63
C ARG A 41 22.87 -3.60 -1.15
N LEU A 42 23.64 -2.67 -0.58
CA LEU A 42 23.17 -1.36 -0.12
C LEU A 42 22.97 -0.40 -1.29
N LEU A 43 21.80 0.23 -1.34
CA LEU A 43 21.58 1.40 -2.20
C LEU A 43 22.32 2.62 -1.64
N ALA A 44 22.57 3.62 -2.50
CA ALA A 44 23.23 4.85 -2.07
C ALA A 44 22.42 5.60 -1.00
N GLU A 45 21.09 5.63 -1.16
CA GLU A 45 20.13 6.20 -0.20
C GLU A 45 20.12 5.46 1.15
N ASP A 46 20.36 4.14 1.16
CA ASP A 46 20.38 3.37 2.40
C ASP A 46 21.55 3.83 3.29
N LYS A 47 22.70 4.18 2.70
CA LYS A 47 23.89 4.67 3.44
C LYS A 47 23.70 6.06 4.07
N GLN A 48 22.77 6.86 3.54
CA GLN A 48 22.46 8.20 4.04
C GLN A 48 21.32 8.18 5.08
N SER A 49 20.71 7.02 5.28
CA SER A 49 19.54 6.87 6.14
C SER A 49 19.90 6.89 7.62
N LYS A 50 18.90 7.24 8.45
CA LYS A 50 19.04 7.16 9.92
C LYS A 50 19.17 5.71 10.39
N GLU A 51 18.62 4.77 9.63
CA GLU A 51 18.71 3.35 9.92
C GLU A 51 20.13 2.80 9.77
N TYR A 52 20.97 3.41 8.92
CA TYR A 52 22.32 2.93 8.65
C TYR A 52 23.24 2.95 9.86
N VAL A 53 23.06 3.95 10.73
CA VAL A 53 23.88 4.15 11.94
C VAL A 53 23.47 3.24 13.10
N LEU A 54 22.33 2.54 13.00
CA LEU A 54 21.84 1.67 14.06
C LEU A 54 22.75 0.44 14.24
N PRO A 55 23.06 0.01 15.46
CA PRO A 55 23.75 -1.26 15.71
C PRO A 55 22.85 -2.46 15.36
N CYS A 56 23.43 -3.64 15.13
CA CYS A 56 22.68 -4.82 14.65
C CYS A 56 21.53 -5.25 15.57
N ASN A 57 21.69 -5.13 16.89
CA ASN A 57 20.63 -5.40 17.86
C ASN A 57 19.45 -4.43 17.72
N GLU A 58 19.72 -3.15 17.47
CA GLU A 58 18.68 -2.14 17.26
C GLU A 58 18.03 -2.28 15.89
N LEU A 59 18.79 -2.60 14.83
CA LEU A 59 18.22 -2.94 13.52
C LEU A 59 17.19 -4.06 13.61
N ARG A 60 17.51 -5.11 14.37
CA ARG A 60 16.59 -6.23 14.60
C ARG A 60 15.34 -5.79 15.37
N ARG A 61 15.52 -5.03 16.45
CA ARG A 61 14.39 -4.51 17.24
C ARG A 61 13.47 -3.64 16.39
N GLU A 62 14.04 -2.75 15.57
CA GLU A 62 13.27 -1.90 14.66
C GLU A 62 12.57 -2.71 13.57
N LEU A 63 13.18 -3.79 13.07
CA LEU A 63 12.53 -4.72 12.15
C LEU A 63 11.31 -5.38 12.78
N ASP A 64 11.43 -5.89 14.01
CA ASP A 64 10.32 -6.54 14.72
C ASP A 64 9.17 -5.55 14.96
N VAL A 65 9.50 -4.34 15.44
CA VAL A 65 8.50 -3.27 15.64
C VAL A 65 7.83 -2.89 14.32
N THR A 66 8.60 -2.68 13.26
CA THR A 66 8.07 -2.30 11.95
C THR A 66 7.18 -3.41 11.36
N ASN A 67 7.55 -4.68 11.53
CA ASN A 67 6.74 -5.82 11.09
C ASN A 67 5.38 -5.86 11.82
N HIS A 68 5.38 -5.64 13.14
CA HIS A 68 4.13 -5.55 13.89
C HIS A 68 3.24 -4.40 13.41
N GLN A 69 3.82 -3.22 13.19
CA GLN A 69 3.07 -2.05 12.70
C GLN A 69 2.49 -2.27 11.30
N VAL A 70 3.27 -2.84 10.38
CA VAL A 70 2.82 -3.19 9.02
C VAL A 70 1.65 -4.18 9.09
N SER A 71 1.77 -5.24 9.90
CA SER A 71 0.72 -6.24 10.03
C SER A 71 -0.57 -5.65 10.62
N GLU A 72 -0.46 -4.80 11.63
CA GLU A 72 -1.61 -4.13 12.24
C GLU A 72 -2.31 -3.18 11.25
N LEU A 73 -1.55 -2.39 10.50
CA LEU A 73 -2.09 -1.47 9.50
C LEU A 73 -2.74 -2.21 8.33
N ASP A 74 -2.15 -3.31 7.84
CA ASP A 74 -2.75 -4.14 6.78
C ASP A 74 -4.07 -4.75 7.26
N GLN A 75 -4.14 -5.26 8.49
CA GLN A 75 -5.39 -5.77 9.07
C GLN A 75 -6.46 -4.69 9.18
N ARG A 76 -6.11 -3.48 9.65
CA ARG A 76 -7.04 -2.34 9.72
C ARG A 76 -7.54 -1.92 8.34
N LEU A 77 -6.67 -1.91 7.33
CA LEU A 77 -7.04 -1.61 5.94
C LEU A 77 -8.01 -2.65 5.37
N ARG A 78 -7.75 -3.95 5.60
CA ARG A 78 -8.65 -5.03 5.18
C ARG A 78 -10.01 -4.96 5.87
N ALA A 79 -10.04 -4.70 7.17
CA ALA A 79 -11.28 -4.52 7.93
C ALA A 79 -12.08 -3.29 7.44
N ALA A 80 -11.41 -2.18 7.16
CA ALA A 80 -12.06 -0.99 6.61
C ALA A 80 -12.60 -1.23 5.19
N GLN A 81 -11.93 -2.05 4.37
CA GLN A 81 -12.43 -2.44 3.05
C GLN A 81 -13.65 -3.35 3.14
N SER A 82 -13.71 -4.29 4.09
CA SER A 82 -14.88 -5.15 4.28
C SER A 82 -16.09 -4.36 4.79
N ASP A 83 -15.88 -3.43 5.73
CA ASP A 83 -16.94 -2.58 6.26
C ASP A 83 -17.51 -1.63 5.20
N ASN A 84 -16.65 -1.07 4.34
CA ASN A 84 -17.09 -0.18 3.27
C ASN A 84 -17.83 -0.92 2.15
N GLN A 85 -17.45 -2.17 1.84
CA GLN A 85 -18.22 -3.00 0.91
C GLN A 85 -19.62 -3.32 1.44
N GLY A 86 -19.74 -3.63 2.73
CA GLY A 86 -21.04 -3.86 3.38
C GLY A 86 -21.95 -2.63 3.37
N LYS A 87 -21.38 -1.42 3.56
CA LYS A 87 -22.12 -0.16 3.56
C LYS A 87 -22.44 0.37 2.15
N ALA A 88 -21.63 0.07 1.14
CA ALA A 88 -21.89 0.47 -0.25
C ALA A 88 -23.19 -0.13 -0.81
N ILE A 89 -23.61 -1.31 -0.34
CA ILE A 89 -24.90 -1.92 -0.72
C ILE A 89 -26.10 -1.11 -0.20
N ALA A 90 -25.94 -0.33 0.87
CA ALA A 90 -26.97 0.58 1.40
C ALA A 90 -26.85 2.03 0.88
N GLY A 91 -25.90 2.32 -0.02
CA GLY A 91 -25.26 3.62 -0.20
C GLY A 91 -25.86 4.61 -1.22
N ILE A 92 -27.12 4.51 -1.63
CA ILE A 92 -27.71 5.56 -2.50
C ILE A 92 -27.94 6.89 -1.74
N LEU A 93 -27.88 6.92 -0.40
CA LEU A 93 -28.15 8.11 0.43
C LEU A 93 -26.93 8.70 1.16
N ILE A 94 -25.71 8.20 0.95
CA ILE A 94 -24.56 8.36 1.88
C ILE A 94 -23.29 8.90 1.18
N PHE A 95 -23.41 9.89 0.30
CA PHE A 95 -22.24 10.45 -0.41
C PHE A 95 -21.29 11.27 0.49
N THR A 96 -21.74 11.78 1.63
CA THR A 96 -20.94 12.63 2.55
C THR A 96 -20.02 11.83 3.50
N PRO A 97 -20.44 10.74 4.14
CA PRO A 97 -19.54 9.93 4.98
C PRO A 97 -18.44 9.21 4.19
N LEU A 98 -18.69 8.89 2.92
CA LEU A 98 -17.72 8.17 2.09
C LEU A 98 -16.43 8.99 1.89
N MET A 99 -16.55 10.28 1.58
CA MET A 99 -15.41 11.19 1.39
C MET A 99 -14.52 11.30 2.64
N LEU A 100 -15.12 11.43 3.84
CA LEU A 100 -14.37 11.52 5.10
C LEU A 100 -13.59 10.23 5.42
N THR A 101 -14.12 9.06 5.05
CA THR A 101 -13.42 7.77 5.24
C THR A 101 -12.32 7.55 4.20
N MET A 102 -12.44 8.13 3.00
CA MET A 102 -11.42 8.02 1.96
C MET A 102 -10.12 8.72 2.35
N ASP A 103 -10.20 9.94 2.92
CA ASP A 103 -9.01 10.68 3.39
C ASP A 103 -8.24 9.92 4.48
N GLN A 104 -8.96 9.32 5.44
CA GLN A 104 -8.36 8.50 6.49
C GLN A 104 -7.70 7.23 5.93
N GLN A 105 -8.34 6.58 4.96
CA GLN A 105 -7.76 5.42 4.29
C GLN A 105 -6.53 5.79 3.46
N GLU A 106 -6.52 6.94 2.80
CA GLU A 106 -5.38 7.40 2.03
C GLU A 106 -4.17 7.70 2.93
N ALA A 107 -4.38 8.37 4.07
CA ALA A 107 -3.34 8.59 5.07
C ALA A 107 -2.80 7.27 5.64
N THR A 108 -3.68 6.31 5.93
CA THR A 108 -3.31 4.98 6.43
C THR A 108 -2.49 4.19 5.39
N LYS A 109 -2.88 4.25 4.11
CA LYS A 109 -2.14 3.64 3.00
C LYS A 109 -0.76 4.27 2.83
N LYS A 110 -0.66 5.61 2.89
CA LYS A 110 0.64 6.31 2.83
C LYS A 110 1.56 5.89 3.97
N HIS A 111 1.03 5.78 5.18
CA HIS A 111 1.81 5.34 6.33
C HIS A 111 2.29 3.88 6.20
N LEU A 112 1.45 2.99 5.68
CA LEU A 112 1.84 1.61 5.36
C LEU A 112 2.99 1.59 4.33
N VAL A 113 2.90 2.42 3.28
CA VAL A 113 3.94 2.54 2.25
C VAL A 113 5.28 2.98 2.85
N GLU A 114 5.26 3.95 3.75
CA GLU A 114 6.45 4.44 4.46
C GLU A 114 7.07 3.34 5.34
N LEU A 115 6.25 2.61 6.10
CA LEU A 115 6.73 1.54 6.97
C LEU A 115 7.30 0.36 6.18
N GLU A 116 6.70 -0.01 5.05
CA GLU A 116 7.25 -1.06 4.19
C GLU A 116 8.57 -0.62 3.55
N THR A 117 8.66 0.64 3.10
CA THR A 117 9.93 1.20 2.58
C THR A 117 11.02 1.19 3.66
N ARG A 118 10.65 1.52 4.91
CA ARG A 118 11.54 1.47 6.07
C ARG A 118 11.98 0.03 6.38
N LYS A 119 11.06 -0.93 6.34
CA LYS A 119 11.34 -2.36 6.51
C LYS A 119 12.35 -2.85 5.48
N ASP A 120 12.12 -2.55 4.21
CA ASP A 120 13.00 -3.00 3.12
C ASP A 120 14.41 -2.44 3.26
N ARG A 121 14.51 -1.18 3.69
CA ARG A 121 15.80 -0.56 4.02
C ARG A 121 16.49 -1.24 5.19
N LEU A 122 15.78 -1.48 6.30
CA LEU A 122 16.34 -2.18 7.47
C LEU A 122 16.84 -3.58 7.10
N LEU A 123 16.10 -4.31 6.26
CA LEU A 123 16.50 -5.62 5.74
C LEU A 123 17.75 -5.53 4.85
N ARG A 124 17.82 -4.57 3.92
CA ARG A 124 19.02 -4.40 3.08
C ARG A 124 20.24 -4.05 3.92
N ILE A 125 20.10 -3.17 4.93
CA ILE A 125 21.20 -2.81 5.83
C ILE A 125 21.62 -4.02 6.67
N SER A 126 20.69 -4.78 7.23
CA SER A 126 21.02 -5.95 8.06
C SER A 126 21.73 -7.03 7.24
N GLN A 127 21.26 -7.29 6.02
CA GLN A 127 21.87 -8.23 5.09
C GLN A 127 23.26 -7.76 4.68
N ALA A 128 23.42 -6.49 4.29
CA ALA A 128 24.70 -5.94 3.83
C ALA A 128 25.77 -5.85 4.94
N ARG A 129 25.35 -5.84 6.20
CA ARG A 129 26.24 -5.85 7.37
C ARG A 129 26.43 -7.23 7.99
N ASN A 130 25.83 -8.28 7.41
CA ASN A 130 25.80 -9.63 7.96
C ASN A 130 25.39 -9.66 9.43
N CYS A 131 24.40 -8.85 9.81
CA CYS A 131 23.82 -8.96 11.15
C CYS A 131 23.15 -10.35 11.26
N GLN A 132 23.68 -11.22 12.12
CA GLN A 132 23.10 -12.53 12.37
C GLN A 132 21.72 -12.35 13.04
N GLY A 133 20.71 -12.99 12.46
CA GLY A 133 19.35 -13.06 13.01
C GLY A 133 19.24 -14.03 14.16
#